data_AF-A0A9P6ZHQ8-F1
#
_entry.id   AF-A0A9P6ZHQ8-F1
#
_cell.length_a   1.000
_cell.length_b   1.000
_cell.length_c   1.000
_cell.angle_alpha   90.00
_cell.angle_beta   90.00
_cell.angle_gamma   90.00
#
_symmetry.space_group_name_H-M   'P 1'
#
loop_
_entity.id
_entity.type
_entity.pdbx_description
1 polymer ?
#
loop_
_entity_poly.entity_id
_entity_poly.type
_entity_poly.pdbx_seq_one_letter_code
_entity_poly.pdbx_strand_id
1 'polypeptide(L)'
;MVIYQQKRKEVLKRIEDESGAKPGGQGMFKHYQVAVKRVMAELSNDELEKVKETAKEWSNNFPPPEIQAQVTCKEGPAYMEHFLKEMWRQCRMRVFVMSAWKNDQGEVLFVMHDDNKALGDGDSFMKMKDWEDIKPVWQEYAQEQFGAGIQDGGQQVKGGHKESENLLSNSKLMGMGCPCFWTSPK
;
A
#
# COMPACT_ATOMS: atom_id res chain seq x y z
N MET A 1 10.31 -9.46 -2.09
CA MET A 1 8.91 -9.06 -2.36
C MET A 1 7.99 -10.28 -2.47
N VAL A 2 8.27 -11.27 -3.32
CA VAL A 2 7.41 -12.47 -3.49
C VAL A 2 7.23 -13.28 -2.21
N ILE A 3 8.31 -13.68 -1.53
CA ILE A 3 8.25 -14.40 -0.25
C ILE A 3 7.45 -13.62 0.80
N TYR A 4 7.66 -12.31 0.88
CA TYR A 4 6.95 -11.44 1.81
C TYR A 4 5.44 -11.47 1.57
N GLN A 5 4.99 -11.62 0.32
CA GLN A 5 3.57 -11.68 -0.02
C GLN A 5 3.00 -13.10 0.09
N GLN A 6 3.66 -14.10 -0.52
CA GLN A 6 3.16 -15.48 -0.59
C GLN A 6 3.25 -16.24 0.74
N LYS A 7 4.31 -16.00 1.52
CA LYS A 7 4.60 -16.72 2.77
C LYS A 7 4.32 -15.89 4.01
N ARG A 8 3.67 -14.72 3.86
CA ARG A 8 3.39 -13.80 4.97
C ARG A 8 2.69 -14.46 6.15
N LYS A 9 1.64 -15.24 5.87
CA LYS A 9 0.85 -15.93 6.91
C LYS A 9 1.70 -16.92 7.68
N GLU A 10 2.55 -17.67 6.98
CA GLU A 10 3.47 -18.64 7.56
C GLU A 10 4.52 -17.95 8.45
N VAL A 11 5.11 -16.87 7.96
CA VAL A 11 6.05 -16.04 8.74
C VAL A 11 5.37 -15.45 9.99
N LEU A 12 4.16 -14.92 9.87
CA LEU A 12 3.43 -14.33 11.00
C LEU A 12 3.03 -15.38 12.03
N LYS A 13 2.54 -16.55 11.58
CA LYS A 13 2.23 -17.68 12.45
C LYS A 13 3.47 -18.13 13.22
N ARG A 14 4.62 -18.22 12.55
CA ARG A 14 5.87 -18.62 13.18
C ARG A 14 6.37 -17.63 14.23
N ILE A 15 6.19 -16.32 14.00
CA ILE A 15 6.50 -15.31 15.01
C ILE A 15 5.61 -15.48 16.23
N GLU A 16 4.31 -15.73 16.02
CA GLU A 16 3.37 -15.97 17.12
C GLU A 16 3.72 -17.25 17.90
N ASP A 17 4.00 -18.35 17.21
CA ASP A 17 4.35 -19.65 17.80
C ASP A 17 5.69 -19.61 18.57
N GLU A 18 6.71 -18.94 18.03
CA GLU A 18 8.07 -18.95 18.60
C GLU A 18 8.31 -17.84 19.65
N SER A 19 7.62 -16.71 19.54
CA SER A 19 7.87 -15.54 20.41
C SER A 19 6.66 -15.07 21.21
N GLY A 20 5.46 -15.61 20.93
CA GLY A 20 4.20 -15.13 21.51
C GLY A 20 3.80 -13.73 21.04
N ALA A 21 4.59 -13.10 20.15
CA ALA A 21 4.32 -11.77 19.64
C ALA A 21 3.18 -11.82 18.62
N LYS A 22 2.07 -11.15 18.94
CA LYS A 22 0.91 -11.08 18.06
C LYS A 22 1.22 -10.32 16.76
N PRO A 23 0.62 -10.72 15.62
CA PRO A 23 0.70 -9.96 14.39
C PRO A 23 0.29 -8.50 14.59
N GLY A 24 1.14 -7.57 14.15
CA GLY A 24 0.91 -6.12 14.30
C GLY A 24 1.41 -5.51 15.61
N GLY A 25 1.91 -6.31 16.56
CA GLY A 25 2.55 -5.81 17.78
C GLY A 25 3.99 -5.32 17.54
N GLN A 26 4.44 -4.35 18.33
CA GLN A 26 5.80 -3.76 18.23
C GLN A 26 6.92 -4.81 18.37
N GLY A 27 6.68 -5.90 19.11
CA GLY A 27 7.61 -7.02 19.27
C GLY A 27 7.79 -7.88 18.00
N MET A 28 6.81 -7.89 17.08
CA MET A 28 6.82 -8.71 15.86
C MET A 28 8.00 -8.36 14.94
N PHE A 29 8.33 -7.08 14.79
CA PHE A 29 9.37 -6.62 13.87
C PHE A 29 10.76 -7.19 14.21
N LYS A 30 11.07 -7.38 15.50
CA LYS A 30 12.33 -7.98 15.95
C LYS A 30 12.49 -9.42 15.48
N HIS A 31 11.39 -10.17 15.42
CA HIS A 31 11.39 -11.58 15.04
C HIS A 31 11.17 -11.81 13.54
N TYR A 32 10.73 -10.78 12.81
CA TYR A 32 10.31 -10.91 11.41
C TYR A 32 11.43 -11.37 10.49
N GLN A 33 12.60 -10.70 10.52
CA GLN A 33 13.72 -11.06 9.63
C GLN A 33 14.24 -12.48 9.90
N VAL A 34 14.24 -12.90 11.17
CA VAL A 34 14.66 -14.26 11.57
C VAL A 34 13.65 -15.28 11.06
N ALA A 35 12.35 -15.03 11.26
CA ALA A 35 11.28 -15.92 10.78
C ALA A 35 11.30 -16.06 9.26
N VAL A 36 11.49 -14.97 8.51
CA VAL A 36 11.64 -15.02 7.04
C VAL A 36 12.83 -15.87 6.63
N LYS A 37 14.00 -15.71 7.28
CA LYS A 37 15.19 -16.51 6.98
C LYS A 37 14.97 -17.99 7.24
N ARG A 38 14.27 -18.35 8.31
CA ARG A 38 13.96 -19.75 8.62
C ARG A 38 12.98 -20.36 7.64
N VAL A 39 11.89 -19.65 7.33
CA VAL A 39 10.93 -20.08 6.29
C VAL A 39 11.65 -20.28 4.95
N MET A 40 12.54 -19.37 4.57
CA MET A 40 13.36 -19.51 3.36
C MET A 40 14.30 -20.72 3.38
N ALA A 41 14.89 -21.04 4.54
CA ALA A 41 15.80 -22.17 4.68
C ALA A 41 15.09 -23.53 4.67
N GLU A 42 13.79 -23.55 4.96
CA GLU A 42 12.94 -24.75 4.95
C GLU A 42 12.27 -25.00 3.59
N LEU A 43 12.35 -24.04 2.66
CA LEU A 43 11.89 -24.25 1.30
C LEU A 43 12.75 -25.30 0.62
N SER A 44 12.10 -26.26 -0.03
CA SER A 44 12.77 -27.18 -0.93
C SER A 44 13.43 -26.44 -2.10
N ASN A 45 14.42 -27.06 -2.76
CA ASN A 45 15.07 -26.47 -3.93
C ASN A 45 14.05 -26.11 -5.02
N ASP A 46 13.07 -26.98 -5.25
CA ASP A 46 11.98 -26.77 -6.21
C ASP A 46 11.09 -25.58 -5.84
N GLU A 47 10.78 -25.38 -4.56
CA GLU A 47 10.02 -24.21 -4.09
C GLU A 47 10.84 -22.92 -4.18
N LEU A 48 12.14 -22.98 -3.87
CA LEU A 48 13.04 -21.85 -4.01
C LEU A 48 13.17 -21.41 -5.47
N GLU A 49 13.23 -22.37 -6.40
CA GLU A 49 13.27 -22.11 -7.84
C GLU A 49 11.97 -21.45 -8.31
N LYS A 50 10.80 -21.99 -7.92
CA LYS A 50 9.50 -21.37 -8.21
C LYS A 50 9.40 -19.94 -7.68
N VAL A 51 9.86 -19.67 -6.46
CA VAL A 51 9.87 -18.31 -5.90
C VAL A 51 10.75 -17.37 -6.74
N LYS A 52 11.92 -17.84 -7.20
CA LYS A 52 12.82 -17.03 -8.05
C LYS A 52 12.18 -16.75 -9.41
N GLU A 53 11.53 -17.74 -10.01
CA GLU A 53 10.79 -17.58 -11.26
C GLU A 53 9.66 -16.56 -11.09
N THR A 54 8.83 -16.69 -10.05
CA THR A 54 7.78 -15.72 -9.74
C THR A 54 8.35 -14.33 -9.48
N ALA A 55 9.50 -14.21 -8.81
CA ALA A 55 10.14 -12.91 -8.58
C ALA A 55 10.60 -12.26 -9.89
N LYS A 56 11.14 -13.07 -10.81
CA LYS A 56 11.51 -12.62 -12.15
C LYS A 56 10.28 -12.23 -12.98
N GLU A 57 9.22 -13.01 -12.91
CA GLU A 57 7.95 -12.73 -13.58
C GLU A 57 7.36 -11.41 -13.11
N TRP A 58 7.24 -11.20 -11.79
CA TRP A 58 6.67 -9.96 -11.24
C TRP A 58 7.54 -8.74 -11.54
N SER A 59 8.86 -8.93 -11.65
CA SER A 59 9.77 -7.86 -12.06
C SER A 59 9.55 -7.42 -13.52
N ASN A 60 9.06 -8.32 -14.38
CA ASN A 60 8.84 -8.03 -15.80
C ASN A 60 7.40 -7.60 -16.10
N ASN A 61 6.41 -8.16 -15.40
CA ASN A 61 4.99 -8.07 -15.76
C ASN A 61 4.07 -7.50 -14.66
N PHE A 62 4.59 -7.10 -13.50
CA PHE A 62 3.83 -6.73 -12.28
C PHE A 62 3.29 -7.92 -11.46
N PRO A 63 3.01 -7.75 -10.15
CA PRO A 63 2.36 -8.77 -9.33
C PRO A 63 0.92 -9.07 -9.81
N PRO A 64 0.32 -10.22 -9.44
CA PRO A 64 -1.07 -10.54 -9.73
C PRO A 64 -2.05 -9.50 -9.16
N PRO A 65 -3.24 -9.31 -9.76
CA PRO A 65 -4.23 -8.31 -9.31
C PRO A 65 -4.58 -8.40 -7.82
N GLU A 66 -4.75 -9.60 -7.26
CA GLU A 66 -5.03 -9.79 -5.83
C GLU A 66 -3.91 -9.23 -4.94
N ILE A 67 -2.65 -9.44 -5.34
CA ILE A 67 -1.50 -8.92 -4.61
C ILE A 67 -1.41 -7.40 -4.76
N GLN A 68 -1.68 -6.87 -5.96
CA GLN A 68 -1.74 -5.42 -6.18
C GLN A 68 -2.83 -4.79 -5.29
N ALA A 69 -4.05 -5.33 -5.29
CA ALA A 69 -5.16 -4.87 -4.46
C ALA A 69 -4.79 -4.89 -2.98
N GLN A 70 -4.17 -5.98 -2.51
CA GLN A 70 -3.74 -6.11 -1.13
C GLN A 70 -2.66 -5.08 -0.75
N VAL A 71 -1.67 -4.87 -1.63
CA VAL A 71 -0.60 -3.89 -1.40
C VAL A 71 -1.17 -2.47 -1.41
N THR A 72 -2.02 -2.13 -2.36
CA THR A 72 -2.65 -0.81 -2.46
C THR A 72 -3.48 -0.50 -1.21
N CYS A 73 -4.30 -1.44 -0.74
CA CYS A 73 -5.12 -1.24 0.46
C CYS A 73 -4.28 -1.07 1.74
N LYS A 74 -3.15 -1.78 1.86
CA LYS A 74 -2.32 -1.76 3.07
C LYS A 74 -1.29 -0.63 3.08
N GLU A 75 -0.60 -0.45 1.98
CA GLU A 75 0.59 0.41 1.89
C GLU A 75 0.33 1.68 1.07
N GLY A 76 -0.67 1.67 0.19
CA GLY A 76 -1.01 2.79 -0.70
C GLY A 76 -1.19 4.12 0.03
N PRO A 77 -1.97 4.19 1.14
CA PRO A 77 -2.11 5.42 1.91
C PRO A 77 -0.77 5.96 2.44
N ALA A 78 0.12 5.09 2.94
CA ALA A 78 1.41 5.51 3.47
C ALA A 78 2.36 6.01 2.36
N TYR A 79 2.35 5.35 1.18
CA TYR A 79 3.07 5.84 0.02
C TYR A 79 2.59 7.21 -0.42
N MET A 80 1.27 7.41 -0.46
CA MET A 80 0.69 8.68 -0.88
C MET A 80 1.03 9.80 0.11
N GLU A 81 0.87 9.54 1.41
CA GLU A 81 1.23 10.49 2.47
C GLU A 81 2.72 10.88 2.38
N HIS A 82 3.61 9.91 2.16
CA HIS A 82 5.04 10.17 2.00
C HIS A 82 5.33 11.02 0.76
N PHE A 83 4.73 10.68 -0.39
CA PHE A 83 4.84 11.45 -1.62
C PHE A 83 4.39 12.90 -1.42
N LEU A 84 3.19 13.12 -0.86
CA LEU A 84 2.64 14.46 -0.63
C LEU A 84 3.55 15.29 0.32
N LYS A 85 4.05 14.66 1.39
CA LYS A 85 5.00 15.28 2.32
C LYS A 85 6.30 15.72 1.63
N GLU A 86 6.87 14.86 0.78
CA GLU A 86 8.11 15.18 0.08
C GLU A 86 7.92 16.27 -0.98
N MET A 87 6.80 16.25 -1.71
CA MET A 87 6.47 17.32 -2.68
C MET A 87 6.35 18.69 -2.01
N TRP A 88 5.76 18.73 -0.81
CA TRP A 88 5.73 19.97 -0.03
C TRP A 88 7.11 20.36 0.50
N ARG A 89 7.80 19.43 1.17
CA ARG A 89 9.07 19.71 1.87
C ARG A 89 10.17 20.15 0.92
N GLN A 90 10.33 19.46 -0.20
CA GLN A 90 11.44 19.66 -1.13
C GLN A 90 11.10 20.70 -2.19
N CYS A 91 9.87 20.69 -2.69
CA CYS A 91 9.50 21.47 -3.88
C CYS A 91 8.51 22.60 -3.58
N ARG A 92 8.01 22.72 -2.33
CA ARG A 92 6.94 23.65 -1.95
C ARG A 92 5.67 23.50 -2.79
N MET A 93 5.43 22.30 -3.34
CA MET A 93 4.26 22.01 -4.16
C MET A 93 3.09 21.57 -3.30
N ARG A 94 1.89 22.06 -3.65
CA ARG A 94 0.61 21.56 -3.17
C ARG A 94 0.09 20.56 -4.19
N VAL A 95 -0.33 19.39 -3.71
CA VAL A 95 -0.75 18.30 -4.59
C VAL A 95 -2.09 17.76 -4.10
N PHE A 96 -2.99 17.53 -5.05
CA PHE A 96 -4.25 16.83 -4.88
C PHE A 96 -4.21 15.64 -5.83
N VAL A 97 -4.50 14.43 -5.32
CA VAL A 97 -4.40 13.21 -6.12
C VAL A 97 -5.75 12.51 -6.15
N MET A 98 -6.21 12.16 -7.35
CA MET A 98 -7.28 11.20 -7.55
C MET A 98 -6.65 9.90 -8.05
N SER A 99 -6.93 8.81 -7.35
CA SER A 99 -6.38 7.49 -7.65
C SER A 99 -7.52 6.50 -7.87
N ALA A 100 -7.27 5.46 -8.68
CA ALA A 100 -8.20 4.38 -8.90
C ALA A 100 -7.45 3.05 -9.05
N TRP A 101 -8.04 1.97 -8.54
CA TRP A 101 -7.48 0.62 -8.63
C TRP A 101 -8.60 -0.44 -8.55
N LYS A 102 -8.30 -1.67 -8.97
CA LYS A 102 -9.20 -2.81 -8.75
C LYS A 102 -8.96 -3.45 -7.39
N ASN A 103 -10.02 -3.72 -6.64
CA ASN A 103 -9.93 -4.57 -5.45
C ASN A 103 -9.79 -6.06 -5.82
N ASP A 104 -9.75 -6.93 -4.82
CA ASP A 104 -9.62 -8.38 -4.99
C ASP A 104 -10.86 -9.02 -5.66
N GLN A 105 -12.00 -8.33 -5.66
CA GLN A 105 -13.21 -8.71 -6.40
C GLN A 105 -13.23 -8.18 -7.84
N GLY A 106 -12.21 -7.39 -8.24
CA GLY A 106 -12.13 -6.77 -9.57
C GLY A 106 -12.94 -5.48 -9.72
N GLU A 107 -13.60 -5.01 -8.66
CA GLU A 107 -14.35 -3.76 -8.63
C GLU A 107 -13.40 -2.57 -8.63
N VAL A 108 -13.74 -1.53 -9.39
CA VAL A 108 -12.94 -0.31 -9.45
C VAL A 108 -13.26 0.54 -8.22
N LEU A 109 -12.24 0.77 -7.40
CA LEU A 109 -12.25 1.71 -6.29
C LEU A 109 -11.60 3.02 -6.70
N PHE A 110 -12.06 4.11 -6.10
CA PHE A 110 -11.56 5.46 -6.34
C PHE A 110 -11.30 6.11 -5.00
N VAL A 111 -10.15 6.74 -4.83
CA VAL A 111 -9.83 7.51 -3.64
C VAL A 111 -9.23 8.85 -4.04
N MET A 112 -9.41 9.82 -3.16
CA MET A 112 -8.79 11.12 -3.28
C MET A 112 -7.91 11.36 -2.07
N HIS A 113 -6.79 12.01 -2.32
CA HIS A 113 -5.80 12.35 -1.31
C HIS A 113 -5.58 13.85 -1.32
N ASP A 114 -5.86 14.48 -0.17
CA ASP A 114 -5.71 15.92 0.05
C ASP A 114 -5.16 16.17 1.46
N ASP A 115 -3.83 16.12 1.58
CA ASP A 115 -3.15 16.39 2.84
C ASP A 115 -2.74 17.87 2.96
N ASN A 116 -3.22 18.76 2.08
CA ASN A 116 -2.79 20.15 2.05
C ASN A 116 -3.06 20.88 3.37
N LYS A 117 -4.13 20.51 4.08
CA LYS A 117 -4.43 21.03 5.43
C LYS A 117 -3.44 20.56 6.50
N ALA A 118 -2.93 19.34 6.38
CA ALA A 118 -1.97 18.79 7.34
C ALA A 118 -0.53 19.24 7.07
N LEU A 119 -0.25 19.78 5.88
CA LEU A 119 1.07 20.19 5.44
C LEU A 119 1.19 21.72 5.54
N GLY A 120 1.81 22.26 6.58
CA GLY A 120 2.05 23.71 6.69
C GLY A 120 0.76 24.54 6.90
N ASP A 121 0.62 25.64 6.17
CA ASP A 121 -0.42 26.66 6.31
C ASP A 121 -1.51 26.62 5.22
N GLY A 122 -1.58 25.53 4.46
CA GLY A 122 -2.53 25.39 3.36
C GLY A 122 -3.92 24.97 3.84
N ASP A 123 -4.94 25.30 3.06
CA ASP A 123 -6.27 24.74 3.23
C ASP A 123 -6.46 23.48 2.37
N SER A 124 -7.43 22.64 2.76
CA SER A 124 -7.85 21.48 1.96
C SER A 124 -8.52 21.96 0.67
N PHE A 125 -8.01 21.50 -0.47
CA PHE A 125 -8.64 21.73 -1.77
C PHE A 125 -10.11 21.25 -1.76
N MET A 126 -10.35 20.05 -1.23
CA MET A 126 -11.69 19.44 -1.19
C MET A 126 -12.71 20.23 -0.34
N LYS A 127 -12.24 21.06 0.61
CA LYS A 127 -13.11 21.93 1.42
C LYS A 127 -13.32 23.30 0.82
N MET A 128 -12.35 23.78 0.04
CA MET A 128 -12.31 25.14 -0.46
C MET A 128 -12.90 25.28 -1.87
N LYS A 129 -12.97 24.18 -2.62
CA LYS A 129 -13.41 24.18 -4.01
C LYS A 129 -14.52 23.17 -4.20
N ASP A 130 -15.47 23.55 -5.05
CA ASP A 130 -16.38 22.59 -5.65
C ASP A 130 -15.61 21.83 -6.72
N TRP A 131 -15.49 20.52 -6.54
CA TRP A 131 -14.79 19.60 -7.44
C TRP A 131 -15.74 18.48 -7.91
N GLU A 132 -17.03 18.61 -7.63
CA GLU A 132 -18.05 17.63 -8.03
C GLU A 132 -18.17 17.53 -9.57
N ASP A 133 -17.70 18.52 -10.34
CA ASP A 133 -17.62 18.43 -11.80
C ASP A 133 -16.47 17.54 -12.30
N ILE A 134 -15.35 17.49 -11.57
CA ILE A 134 -14.15 16.71 -11.98
C ILE A 134 -14.29 15.25 -11.57
N LYS A 135 -14.96 15.01 -10.45
CA LYS A 135 -15.23 13.68 -9.91
C LYS A 135 -15.85 12.69 -10.90
N PRO A 136 -16.99 12.98 -11.56
CA PRO A 136 -17.62 12.05 -12.48
C PRO A 136 -16.71 11.79 -13.69
N VAL A 137 -16.01 12.81 -14.19
CA VAL A 137 -15.07 12.66 -15.31
C VAL A 137 -13.93 11.69 -14.96
N TRP A 138 -13.37 11.81 -13.75
CA TRP A 138 -12.36 10.86 -13.28
C TRP A 138 -12.92 9.45 -13.10
N GLN A 139 -14.11 9.33 -12.51
CA GLN A 139 -14.74 8.03 -12.29
C GLN A 139 -15.06 7.33 -13.61
N GLU A 140 -15.63 8.04 -14.59
CA GLU A 140 -15.90 7.54 -15.93
C GLU A 140 -14.60 7.05 -16.60
N TYR A 141 -13.57 7.90 -16.63
CA TYR A 141 -12.27 7.52 -17.18
C TYR A 141 -11.72 6.24 -16.55
N ALA A 142 -11.66 6.17 -15.21
CA ALA A 142 -11.11 4.99 -14.56
C ALA A 142 -12.02 3.77 -14.72
N GLN A 143 -13.34 3.91 -14.76
CA GLN A 143 -14.24 2.81 -15.14
C GLN A 143 -13.95 2.32 -16.57
N GLU A 144 -13.71 3.19 -17.54
CA GLU A 144 -13.36 2.76 -18.90
C GLU A 144 -12.02 2.04 -18.97
N GLN A 145 -11.00 2.57 -18.28
CA GLN A 145 -9.66 1.97 -18.29
C GLN A 145 -9.61 0.60 -17.60
N PHE A 146 -10.42 0.41 -16.56
CA PHE A 146 -10.49 -0.84 -15.81
C PHE A 146 -11.63 -1.77 -16.27
N GLY A 147 -12.64 -1.26 -16.97
CA GLY A 147 -13.94 -1.88 -17.24
C GLY A 147 -14.09 -2.60 -18.57
N ALA A 148 -12.99 -2.84 -19.31
CA ALA A 148 -12.98 -3.80 -20.41
C ALA A 148 -13.05 -5.26 -19.87
N GLY A 149 -14.10 -5.58 -19.09
CA GLY A 149 -14.35 -6.87 -18.46
C GLY A 149 -15.42 -6.87 -17.36
N ILE A 150 -16.69 -6.66 -17.74
CA ILE A 150 -17.96 -7.00 -17.05
C ILE A 150 -18.53 -6.06 -15.95
N GLN A 151 -19.68 -5.49 -16.35
CA GLN A 151 -20.91 -5.01 -15.70
C GLN A 151 -21.08 -4.90 -14.17
N ASP A 152 -21.40 -3.66 -13.80
CA ASP A 152 -22.46 -3.14 -12.92
C ASP A 152 -22.37 -3.34 -11.40
N GLY A 153 -22.42 -2.21 -10.67
CA GLY A 153 -22.52 -2.17 -9.21
C GLY A 153 -21.36 -1.50 -8.45
N GLY A 154 -20.86 -0.33 -8.89
CA GLY A 154 -19.85 0.42 -8.14
C GLY A 154 -20.35 0.91 -6.77
N GLN A 155 -20.01 0.20 -5.70
CA GLN A 155 -20.38 0.60 -4.34
C GLN A 155 -19.39 1.63 -3.79
N GLN A 156 -19.91 2.83 -3.49
CA GLN A 156 -19.19 3.93 -2.90
C GLN A 156 -18.73 3.58 -1.48
N VAL A 157 -17.43 3.31 -1.27
CA VAL A 157 -16.85 3.28 0.07
C VAL A 157 -16.58 4.73 0.50
N LYS A 158 -17.39 5.24 1.43
CA LYS A 158 -17.11 6.53 2.08
C LYS A 158 -15.77 6.44 2.80
N GLY A 159 -14.77 7.13 2.29
CA GLY A 159 -13.56 7.51 3.01
C GLY A 159 -13.92 8.49 4.14
N GLY A 160 -14.57 7.95 5.18
CA GLY A 160 -14.89 8.67 6.40
C GLY A 160 -13.61 8.87 7.20
N HIS A 161 -13.33 10.13 7.52
CA HIS A 161 -12.38 10.56 8.52
C HIS A 161 -12.75 9.90 9.86
N LYS A 162 -12.23 8.70 10.13
CA LYS A 162 -12.11 8.23 11.51
C LYS A 162 -10.93 8.99 12.10
N GLU A 163 -11.30 10.00 12.88
CA GLU A 163 -10.50 10.62 13.92
C GLU A 163 -9.41 9.66 14.40
N SER A 164 -8.18 10.00 14.04
CA SER A 164 -6.99 9.18 14.21
C SER A 164 -6.53 9.10 15.66
N GLU A 165 -7.36 9.42 16.65
CA GLU A 165 -6.98 9.32 18.06
C GLU A 165 -6.88 7.87 18.58
N ASN A 166 -7.40 6.87 17.84
CA ASN A 166 -7.20 5.45 18.18
C ASN A 166 -6.33 4.66 17.18
N LEU A 167 -5.82 5.30 16.12
CA LEU A 167 -4.83 4.68 15.21
C LEU A 167 -3.42 5.31 15.36
N LEU A 168 -3.33 6.52 15.94
CA LEU A 168 -2.06 7.17 16.28
C LEU A 168 -1.31 6.51 17.45
N SER A 169 -1.92 5.61 18.22
CA SER A 169 -1.16 4.82 19.21
C SER A 169 -0.32 3.71 18.55
N ASN A 170 -0.69 3.26 17.34
CA ASN A 170 0.01 2.19 16.64
C ASN A 170 0.84 2.65 15.42
N SER A 171 0.57 3.81 14.82
CA SER A 171 1.37 4.31 13.68
C SER A 171 2.62 5.10 14.07
N LYS A 172 2.76 5.48 15.35
CA LYS A 172 3.94 6.22 15.85
C LYS A 172 5.24 5.39 15.88
N LEU A 173 5.21 4.16 15.38
CA LEU A 173 6.32 3.21 15.43
C LEU A 173 6.98 2.86 14.10
N MET A 174 6.53 3.42 12.97
CA MET A 174 7.16 3.17 11.67
C MET A 174 7.94 4.36 11.12
N GLY A 175 8.58 5.12 12.02
CA GLY A 175 9.35 6.32 11.67
C GLY A 175 10.82 6.23 12.07
N MET A 176 11.56 5.20 11.66
CA MET A 176 13.04 5.27 11.59
C MET A 176 13.55 4.37 10.46
N GLY A 177 14.02 5.02 9.38
CA GLY A 177 14.63 4.36 8.25
C GLY A 177 15.93 3.66 8.63
N CYS A 178 16.05 2.39 8.25
CA CYS A 178 17.34 1.76 8.04
C CYS A 178 17.83 2.13 6.64
N PRO A 179 19.07 2.61 6.47
CA PRO A 179 19.67 2.90 5.18
C PRO A 179 20.11 1.59 4.50
N CYS A 180 20.49 1.68 3.22
CA CYS A 180 20.90 0.60 2.30
C CYS A 180 19.69 0.00 1.53
N PHE A 181 19.59 0.02 0.20
CA PHE A 181 20.60 -0.15 -0.84
C PHE A 181 19.95 0.27 -2.18
N TRP A 182 20.37 1.39 -2.79
CA TRP A 182 20.14 1.65 -4.23
C TRP A 182 21.27 2.55 -4.72
N THR A 183 22.36 1.93 -5.18
CA THR A 183 23.32 2.60 -6.06
C THR A 183 22.76 2.54 -7.48
N SER A 184 22.44 3.71 -8.06
CA SER A 184 22.08 3.84 -9.48
C SER A 184 23.23 3.41 -10.38
N PRO A 185 22.99 2.74 -11.52
CA PRO A 185 23.97 2.68 -12.60
C PRO A 185 24.05 4.05 -13.31
N LYS A 186 25.26 4.37 -13.77
CA LYS A 186 25.63 5.60 -14.48
C LYS A 186 24.98 5.72 -15.86
#